data_AF-A0A1V6ATE0-F1
#
_entry.id   AF-A0A1V6ATE0-F1
#
_cell.length_a   1.000
_cell.length_b   1.000
_cell.length_c   1.000
_cell.angle_alpha   90.00
_cell.angle_beta   90.00
_cell.angle_gamma   90.00
#
_symmetry.space_group_name_H-M   'P 1'
#
loop_
_entity.id
_entity.type
_entity.pdbx_description
1 polymer ?
#
loop_
_entity_poly.entity_id
_entity_poly.type
_entity_poly.pdbx_seq_one_letter_code
_entity_poly.pdbx_strand_id
1 'polypeptide(L)'
;MITEMDKIQFKEFCGRVLDINNAKLGDEGFYQSLPLCIIDSVYSIGVKYEGTRHTVIKYCDYYGLQRIRFNRESIPLTEDQESIEHFIKKMESDGIAFFADTVFRNRQRTSSRDGILKADAVLCFAKVLKEYKVNYFQDIHRVVNNTEFEKDIRKIHGQSSGISLKYFFMLSGSENLIKPDRWIKKFIKDAIDKNASDEDAQMLLSGVCEKLKFNYPHLTPRLLDNVVWNYQRGKEERKKNKKNNKNKDCIIFNGATSKDSLNFLDGRERKITGRIVCPDDGRLEITINKNQDHGVPLVHGVRVAITVLIDGATYEAGMRITGQGIPWICPDLLDFQGQKVRLADVLRKSGFEKGQKVFLTEYKDKAFKIDHIKEESKMSWWEIILNRVNKGDVLDTPGRGMAGLKKGTFMMEDINTEIIYVHSGKSRIPLEKKCFDAIEKAFQENANLYLFVASLHDKPLAGSADELIRNVTGSDLARGNYICSILQYCGLVQYKMKGTKKAIVL
;
A
#
# COMPACT_ATOMS: atom_id res chain seq x y z
N MET A 1 35.74 13.97 -19.23
CA MET A 1 35.31 15.18 -18.50
C MET A 1 34.05 15.72 -19.13
N ILE A 2 33.07 16.09 -18.32
CA ILE A 2 31.86 16.80 -18.75
C ILE A 2 32.22 18.24 -19.12
N THR A 3 31.75 18.70 -20.28
CA THR A 3 31.99 20.04 -20.85
C THR A 3 30.79 20.96 -20.66
N GLU A 4 30.96 22.26 -20.89
CA GLU A 4 29.80 23.19 -20.91
C GLU A 4 28.79 22.84 -22.03
N MET A 5 29.27 22.32 -23.16
CA MET A 5 28.41 21.85 -24.25
C MET A 5 27.52 20.68 -23.78
N ASP A 6 28.09 19.75 -23.01
CA ASP A 6 27.34 18.63 -22.43
C ASP A 6 26.23 19.13 -21.49
N LYS A 7 26.48 20.18 -20.70
CA LYS A 7 25.47 20.78 -19.82
C LYS A 7 24.32 21.42 -20.62
N ILE A 8 24.63 22.07 -21.75
CA ILE A 8 23.63 22.66 -22.65
C ILE A 8 22.76 21.56 -23.28
N GLN A 9 23.41 20.54 -23.86
CA GLN A 9 22.71 19.41 -24.48
C GLN A 9 21.84 18.66 -23.46
N PHE A 10 22.34 18.47 -22.23
CA PHE A 10 21.57 17.85 -21.15
C PHE A 10 20.35 18.69 -20.75
N LYS A 11 20.50 20.01 -20.62
CA LYS A 11 19.39 20.95 -20.34
C LYS A 11 18.30 20.86 -21.41
N GLU A 12 18.69 20.94 -22.68
CA GLU A 12 17.75 20.87 -23.81
C GLU A 12 17.03 19.53 -23.86
N PHE A 13 17.75 18.44 -23.59
CA PHE A 13 17.15 17.11 -23.49
C PHE A 13 16.11 17.04 -22.36
N CYS A 14 16.45 17.52 -21.16
CA CYS A 14 15.52 17.61 -20.03
C CYS A 14 14.26 18.39 -20.39
N GLY A 15 14.40 19.60 -20.94
CA GLY A 15 13.28 20.46 -21.31
C GLY A 15 12.36 19.85 -22.38
N ARG A 16 12.89 18.97 -23.23
CA ARG A 16 12.12 18.31 -24.30
C ARG A 16 11.35 17.08 -23.82
N VAL A 17 11.90 16.28 -22.90
CA VAL A 17 11.35 14.95 -22.58
C VAL A 17 10.71 14.84 -21.20
N LEU A 18 11.01 15.76 -20.28
CA LEU A 18 10.51 15.73 -18.92
C LEU A 18 9.30 16.65 -18.74
N ASP A 19 8.28 16.16 -18.05
CA ASP A 19 7.16 16.99 -17.60
C ASP A 19 7.53 17.70 -16.28
N ILE A 20 8.26 18.81 -16.40
CA ILE A 20 8.76 19.59 -15.26
C ILE A 20 7.63 20.44 -14.64
N ASN A 21 6.65 20.87 -15.45
CA ASN A 21 5.52 21.69 -14.98
C ASN A 21 4.68 20.99 -13.90
N ASN A 22 4.50 19.68 -14.05
CA ASN A 22 3.73 18.87 -13.09
C ASN A 22 4.62 18.07 -12.12
N ALA A 23 5.89 18.48 -11.97
CA ALA A 23 6.85 17.78 -11.13
C ALA A 23 6.40 17.81 -9.67
N LYS A 24 6.32 16.63 -9.06
CA LYS A 24 6.03 16.46 -7.64
C LYS A 24 6.75 15.23 -7.11
N LEU A 25 7.21 15.31 -5.86
CA LEU A 25 7.74 14.14 -5.18
C LEU A 25 6.63 13.11 -4.92
N GLY A 26 7.00 11.84 -5.01
CA GLY A 26 6.17 10.73 -4.54
C GLY A 26 6.00 10.75 -3.02
N ASP A 27 5.12 9.90 -2.50
CA ASP A 27 4.89 9.77 -1.06
C ASP A 27 6.16 9.48 -0.28
N GLU A 28 7.06 8.69 -0.87
CA GLU A 28 8.31 8.26 -0.26
C GLU A 28 9.28 9.43 0.00
N GLY A 29 9.01 10.60 -0.59
CA GLY A 29 9.69 11.84 -0.24
C GLY A 29 9.35 12.41 1.15
N PHE A 30 8.33 11.85 1.81
CA PHE A 30 7.69 12.43 3.00
C PHE A 30 7.52 11.41 4.14
N TYR A 31 8.52 10.55 4.36
CA TYR A 31 8.47 9.54 5.41
C TYR A 31 8.34 10.12 6.82
N GLN A 32 7.55 9.46 7.66
CA GLN A 32 7.26 9.90 9.04
C GLN A 32 8.47 9.84 9.97
N SER A 33 9.45 8.95 9.76
CA SER A 33 10.60 8.81 10.66
C SER A 33 11.87 8.38 9.94
N LEU A 34 13.04 8.62 10.54
CA LEU A 34 14.34 8.22 9.99
C LEU A 34 14.51 6.70 9.78
N PRO A 35 14.01 5.80 10.65
CA PRO A 35 14.00 4.37 10.38
C PRO A 35 13.44 4.01 8.99
N LEU A 36 12.36 4.66 8.55
CA LEU A 36 11.78 4.42 7.23
C LEU A 36 12.72 4.86 6.09
N CYS A 37 13.43 5.98 6.27
CA CYS A 37 14.44 6.45 5.33
C CYS A 37 15.61 5.44 5.21
N ILE A 38 16.04 4.81 6.32
CA ILE A 38 17.10 3.78 6.31
C ILE A 38 16.63 2.52 5.58
N ILE A 39 15.41 2.06 5.88
CA ILE A 39 14.84 0.87 5.25
C ILE A 39 14.75 1.07 3.74
N ASP A 40 14.16 2.19 3.28
CA ASP A 40 14.05 2.48 1.85
C ASP A 40 15.45 2.62 1.23
N SER A 41 16.37 3.35 1.86
CA SER A 41 17.69 3.60 1.29
C SER A 41 18.50 2.33 1.04
N VAL A 42 18.57 1.44 2.04
CA VAL A 42 19.29 0.15 1.96
C VAL A 42 18.58 -0.82 1.00
N TYR A 43 17.25 -0.95 1.11
CA TYR A 43 16.51 -1.86 0.25
C TYR A 43 16.45 -1.40 -1.21
N SER A 44 16.62 -0.12 -1.52
CA SER A 44 16.57 0.42 -2.89
C SER A 44 17.76 0.03 -3.79
N ILE A 45 18.84 -0.52 -3.22
CA ILE A 45 20.07 -0.80 -3.97
C ILE A 45 19.94 -2.08 -4.80
N GLY A 46 20.15 -1.99 -6.11
CA GLY A 46 20.28 -3.15 -7.00
C GLY A 46 19.01 -3.94 -7.30
N VAL A 47 17.83 -3.40 -6.99
CA VAL A 47 16.55 -4.16 -7.08
C VAL A 47 15.46 -3.38 -7.82
N LYS A 48 14.28 -4.01 -7.97
CA LYS A 48 13.06 -3.32 -8.38
C LYS A 48 12.48 -2.56 -7.19
N TYR A 49 12.15 -1.30 -7.40
CA TYR A 49 11.75 -0.38 -6.34
C TYR A 49 10.46 -0.79 -5.63
N GLU A 50 9.54 -1.46 -6.33
CA GLU A 50 8.28 -1.95 -5.76
C GLU A 50 8.54 -2.89 -4.57
N GLY A 51 9.58 -3.71 -4.63
CA GLY A 51 10.00 -4.57 -3.52
C GLY A 51 10.47 -3.77 -2.31
N THR A 52 11.23 -2.69 -2.55
CA THR A 52 11.69 -1.74 -1.51
C THR A 52 10.51 -1.06 -0.82
N ARG A 53 9.58 -0.51 -1.62
CA ARG A 53 8.38 0.14 -1.11
C ARG A 53 7.54 -0.80 -0.24
N HIS A 54 7.37 -2.05 -0.66
CA HIS A 54 6.67 -3.05 0.13
C HIS A 54 7.37 -3.39 1.44
N THR A 55 8.70 -3.36 1.51
CA THR A 55 9.44 -3.55 2.77
C THR A 55 9.07 -2.49 3.80
N VAL A 56 9.04 -1.21 3.38
CA VAL A 56 8.69 -0.10 4.27
C VAL A 56 7.23 -0.18 4.72
N ILE A 57 6.31 -0.50 3.81
CA ILE A 57 4.88 -0.68 4.12
C ILE A 57 4.70 -1.78 5.17
N LYS A 58 5.29 -2.96 4.96
CA LYS A 58 5.15 -4.08 5.92
C LYS A 58 5.72 -3.76 7.29
N TYR A 59 6.82 -3.00 7.37
CA TYR A 59 7.36 -2.52 8.63
C TYR A 59 6.36 -1.64 9.38
N CYS A 60 5.75 -0.68 8.67
CA CYS A 60 4.75 0.21 9.24
C CYS A 60 3.50 -0.58 9.67
N ASP A 61 2.99 -1.47 8.82
CA ASP A 61 1.81 -2.29 9.10
C ASP A 61 2.02 -3.19 10.32
N TYR A 62 3.22 -3.79 10.47
CA TYR A 62 3.52 -4.68 11.58
C TYR A 62 3.51 -3.97 12.94
N TYR A 63 4.00 -2.73 13.00
CA TYR A 63 4.09 -1.96 14.24
C TYR A 63 3.00 -0.87 14.38
N GLY A 64 2.04 -0.80 13.46
CA GLY A 64 0.99 0.23 13.46
C GLY A 64 1.51 1.66 13.30
N LEU A 65 2.61 1.85 12.56
CA LEU A 65 3.27 3.14 12.44
C LEU A 65 2.71 3.97 11.28
N GLN A 66 2.61 5.29 11.47
CA GLN A 66 2.36 6.20 10.37
C GLN A 66 3.54 6.17 9.40
N ARG A 67 3.28 5.85 8.13
CA ARG A 67 4.32 5.77 7.10
C ARG A 67 4.72 7.14 6.55
N ILE A 68 3.72 7.95 6.23
CA ILE A 68 3.87 9.23 5.50
C ILE A 68 3.35 10.36 6.38
N ARG A 69 4.07 11.47 6.41
CA ARG A 69 3.67 12.68 7.14
C ARG A 69 2.37 13.23 6.60
N PHE A 70 1.50 13.68 7.50
CA PHE A 70 0.30 14.41 7.13
C PHE A 70 0.65 15.76 6.48
N ASN A 71 1.48 16.57 7.16
CA ASN A 71 2.06 17.77 6.58
C ASN A 71 3.35 17.40 5.81
N ARG A 72 3.36 17.64 4.50
CA ARG A 72 4.49 17.36 3.61
C ARG A 72 5.53 18.47 3.56
N GLU A 73 5.19 19.65 4.09
CA GLU A 73 6.03 20.84 4.06
C GLU A 73 6.89 20.99 5.32
N SER A 74 6.62 20.21 6.37
CA SER A 74 7.37 20.25 7.62
C SER A 74 7.96 18.88 8.00
N ILE A 75 9.02 18.90 8.81
CA ILE A 75 9.43 17.71 9.56
C ILE A 75 8.43 17.46 10.70
N PRO A 76 8.15 16.19 11.05
CA PRO A 76 7.25 15.85 12.14
C PRO A 76 7.88 16.18 13.50
N LEU A 77 7.05 16.33 14.53
CA LEU A 77 7.52 16.48 15.91
C LEU A 77 8.21 15.19 16.37
N THR A 78 9.05 15.27 17.39
CA THR A 78 9.82 14.12 17.88
C THR A 78 8.94 13.03 18.48
N GLU A 79 7.86 13.42 19.15
CA GLU A 79 6.84 12.55 19.75
C GLU A 79 6.03 11.76 18.72
N ASP A 80 5.91 12.28 17.49
CA ASP A 80 5.21 11.64 16.37
C ASP A 80 6.14 10.72 15.54
N GLN A 81 7.40 10.58 15.97
CA GLN A 81 8.43 9.84 15.26
C GLN A 81 8.83 8.61 16.06
N GLU A 82 9.06 7.51 15.34
CA GLU A 82 9.91 6.46 15.88
C GLU A 82 11.37 6.91 15.87
N SER A 83 12.02 6.83 17.03
CA SER A 83 13.43 7.14 17.19
C SER A 83 14.34 6.03 16.66
N ILE A 84 15.56 6.40 16.24
CA ILE A 84 16.59 5.43 15.84
C ILE A 84 16.91 4.45 16.98
N GLU A 85 16.98 4.93 18.22
CA GLU A 85 17.26 4.08 19.37
C GLU A 85 16.17 3.05 19.64
N HIS A 86 14.89 3.44 19.53
CA HIS A 86 13.78 2.51 19.67
C HIS A 86 13.79 1.48 18.53
N PHE A 87 14.06 1.92 17.31
CA PHE A 87 14.18 1.03 16.15
C PHE A 87 15.29 -0.02 16.32
N ILE A 88 16.49 0.39 16.76
CA ILE A 88 17.61 -0.51 17.07
C ILE A 88 17.18 -1.53 18.11
N LYS A 89 16.55 -1.09 19.21
CA LYS A 89 16.12 -1.97 20.30
C LYS A 89 15.19 -3.06 19.81
N LYS A 90 14.23 -2.75 18.92
CA LYS A 90 13.32 -3.75 18.30
C LYS A 90 14.08 -4.78 17.48
N MET A 91 15.00 -4.32 16.63
CA MET A 91 15.79 -5.20 15.76
C MET A 91 16.71 -6.13 16.56
N GLU A 92 17.28 -5.62 17.66
CA GLU A 92 18.12 -6.41 18.55
C GLU A 92 17.30 -7.39 19.42
N SER A 93 16.12 -7.00 19.90
CA SER A 93 15.27 -7.87 20.72
C SER A 93 14.68 -9.03 19.92
N ASP A 94 14.18 -8.75 18.72
CA ASP A 94 13.45 -9.74 17.92
C ASP A 94 14.39 -10.51 16.97
N GLY A 95 15.55 -9.91 16.64
CA GLY A 95 16.60 -10.49 15.82
C GLY A 95 16.43 -10.29 14.31
N ILE A 96 17.55 -10.29 13.60
CA ILE A 96 17.62 -10.04 12.15
C ILE A 96 16.80 -11.04 11.34
N ALA A 97 16.79 -12.32 11.71
CA ALA A 97 16.03 -13.35 11.01
C ALA A 97 14.53 -13.07 11.09
N PHE A 98 14.02 -12.70 12.27
CA PHE A 98 12.63 -12.34 12.48
C PHE A 98 12.24 -11.12 11.66
N PHE A 99 13.11 -10.10 11.63
CA PHE A 99 12.88 -8.92 10.80
C PHE A 99 12.83 -9.27 9.31
N ALA A 100 13.76 -10.09 8.82
CA ALA A 100 13.80 -10.48 7.42
C ALA A 100 12.57 -11.33 7.01
N ASP A 101 12.11 -12.23 7.88
CA ASP A 101 11.07 -13.22 7.56
C ASP A 101 9.65 -12.74 7.87
N THR A 102 9.46 -12.08 9.00
CA THR A 102 8.13 -11.74 9.54
C THR A 102 7.78 -10.28 9.31
N VAL A 103 8.68 -9.36 9.68
CA VAL A 103 8.42 -7.91 9.66
C VAL A 103 8.56 -7.35 8.25
N PHE A 104 9.76 -7.40 7.67
CA PHE A 104 10.04 -6.93 6.32
C PHE A 104 9.52 -7.89 5.25
N ARG A 105 9.44 -9.19 5.58
CA ARG A 105 9.16 -10.29 4.65
C ARG A 105 9.96 -10.12 3.35
N ASN A 106 11.26 -9.85 3.51
CA ASN A 106 12.20 -9.56 2.46
C ASN A 106 13.64 -9.94 2.90
N ARG A 107 14.08 -11.11 2.45
CA ARG A 107 15.41 -11.70 2.72
C ARG A 107 16.48 -11.30 1.70
N GLN A 108 16.28 -10.20 0.97
CA GLN A 108 17.30 -9.74 0.02
C GLN A 108 18.64 -9.49 0.74
N ARG A 109 19.71 -9.79 0.02
CA ARG A 109 21.10 -9.57 0.45
C ARG A 109 21.69 -8.33 -0.22
N THR A 110 22.73 -7.77 0.39
CA THR A 110 23.46 -6.63 -0.18
C THR A 110 24.30 -7.02 -1.40
N SER A 111 24.59 -8.31 -1.56
CA SER A 111 25.25 -8.94 -2.72
C SER A 111 24.78 -10.40 -2.83
N SER A 112 24.70 -10.92 -4.05
CA SER A 112 24.29 -12.31 -4.33
C SER A 112 25.38 -13.35 -4.04
N ARG A 113 26.65 -12.93 -3.91
CA ARG A 113 27.79 -13.83 -3.68
C ARG A 113 28.17 -13.94 -2.22
N ASP A 114 28.26 -12.81 -1.53
CA ASP A 114 28.82 -12.74 -0.16
C ASP A 114 28.16 -11.66 0.72
N GLY A 115 27.02 -11.10 0.29
CA GLY A 115 26.44 -9.95 0.99
C GLY A 115 25.58 -10.33 2.17
N ILE A 116 25.68 -9.60 3.28
CA ILE A 116 24.77 -9.75 4.44
C ILE A 116 23.30 -9.53 4.06
N LEU A 117 22.37 -9.96 4.92
CA LEU A 117 20.97 -9.60 4.77
C LEU A 117 20.81 -8.08 4.79
N LYS A 118 19.93 -7.54 3.95
CA LYS A 118 19.65 -6.10 3.98
C LYS A 118 19.04 -5.66 5.30
N ALA A 119 18.32 -6.53 6.00
CA ALA A 119 17.87 -6.28 7.38
C ALA A 119 19.06 -6.05 8.33
N ASP A 120 20.15 -6.81 8.18
CA ASP A 120 21.37 -6.63 8.96
C ASP A 120 22.05 -5.29 8.63
N ALA A 121 22.17 -4.98 7.32
CA ALA A 121 22.69 -3.69 6.88
C ALA A 121 21.87 -2.49 7.37
N VAL A 122 20.54 -2.63 7.49
CA VAL A 122 19.65 -1.62 8.09
C VAL A 122 19.98 -1.40 9.57
N LEU A 123 20.18 -2.48 10.34
CA LEU A 123 20.58 -2.37 11.74
C LEU A 123 21.96 -1.71 11.88
N CYS A 124 22.94 -2.11 11.08
CA CYS A 124 24.26 -1.48 11.06
C CYS A 124 24.17 0.01 10.76
N PHE A 125 23.37 0.41 9.77
CA PHE A 125 23.19 1.83 9.41
C PHE A 125 22.57 2.60 10.58
N ALA A 126 21.53 2.06 11.21
CA ALA A 126 20.89 2.67 12.36
C ALA A 126 21.87 2.85 13.54
N LYS A 127 22.73 1.85 13.81
CA LYS A 127 23.75 1.93 14.85
C LYS A 127 24.77 3.04 14.59
N VAL A 128 25.24 3.20 13.35
CA VAL A 128 26.12 4.33 13.00
C VAL A 128 25.41 5.67 13.23
N LEU A 129 24.12 5.81 12.86
CA LEU A 129 23.37 7.04 13.19
C LEU A 129 23.32 7.29 14.71
N LYS A 130 23.08 6.26 15.51
CA LYS A 130 23.08 6.35 16.98
C LYS A 130 24.44 6.81 17.53
N GLU A 131 25.55 6.29 17.01
CA GLU A 131 26.91 6.69 17.42
C GLU A 131 27.16 8.19 17.19
N TYR A 132 26.64 8.73 16.09
CA TYR A 132 26.69 10.16 15.77
C TYR A 132 25.54 10.96 16.42
N LYS A 133 24.85 10.36 17.39
CA LYS A 133 23.74 10.95 18.15
C LYS A 133 22.58 11.41 17.26
N VAL A 134 22.29 10.74 16.17
CA VAL A 134 21.13 11.05 15.31
C VAL A 134 19.97 10.15 15.70
N ASN A 135 18.91 10.73 16.26
CA ASN A 135 17.75 9.96 16.73
C ASN A 135 16.46 10.30 15.96
N TYR A 136 16.32 11.54 15.51
CA TYR A 136 15.16 12.06 14.77
C TYR A 136 15.59 12.93 13.57
N PHE A 137 14.65 13.36 12.71
CA PHE A 137 14.96 14.29 11.60
C PHE A 137 15.67 15.55 12.08
N GLN A 138 15.33 16.04 13.27
CA GLN A 138 15.92 17.21 13.93
C GLN A 138 17.44 17.09 14.07
N ASP A 139 17.98 15.87 14.17
CA ASP A 139 19.41 15.63 14.40
C ASP A 139 20.22 15.47 13.10
N ILE A 140 19.58 15.47 11.93
CA ILE A 140 20.26 15.18 10.64
C ILE A 140 21.43 16.12 10.35
N HIS A 141 21.34 17.38 10.80
CA HIS A 141 22.41 18.37 10.66
C HIS A 141 23.77 17.91 11.23
N ARG A 142 23.78 16.94 12.17
CA ARG A 142 25.01 16.39 12.78
C ARG A 142 25.85 15.54 11.83
N VAL A 143 25.23 14.99 10.80
CA VAL A 143 25.85 14.01 9.89
C VAL A 143 25.93 14.50 8.45
N VAL A 144 25.24 15.58 8.11
CA VAL A 144 25.39 16.23 6.79
C VAL A 144 26.83 16.73 6.63
N ASN A 145 27.46 16.40 5.50
CA ASN A 145 28.85 16.75 5.18
C ASN A 145 29.89 16.22 6.19
N ASN A 146 29.55 15.23 7.01
CA ASN A 146 30.48 14.61 7.95
C ASN A 146 31.22 13.43 7.28
N THR A 147 32.51 13.62 7.02
CA THR A 147 33.34 12.64 6.29
C THR A 147 33.59 11.35 7.07
N GLU A 148 33.72 11.42 8.40
CA GLU A 148 33.88 10.21 9.21
C GLU A 148 32.57 9.41 9.27
N PHE A 149 31.42 10.09 9.39
CA PHE A 149 30.12 9.42 9.29
C PHE A 149 29.95 8.70 7.95
N GLU A 150 30.27 9.38 6.84
CA GLU A 150 30.23 8.76 5.51
C GLU A 150 31.14 7.53 5.43
N LYS A 151 32.37 7.64 5.95
CA LYS A 151 33.33 6.54 5.97
C LYS A 151 32.81 5.36 6.79
N ASP A 152 32.17 5.59 7.93
CA ASP A 152 31.59 4.53 8.76
C ASP A 152 30.39 3.85 8.09
N ILE A 153 29.51 4.61 7.43
CA ILE A 153 28.43 4.03 6.62
C ILE A 153 28.99 3.19 5.48
N ARG A 154 30.07 3.64 4.81
CA ARG A 154 30.69 2.92 3.69
C ARG A 154 31.40 1.63 4.12
N LYS A 155 31.74 1.46 5.40
CA LYS A 155 32.26 0.20 5.96
C LYS A 155 31.19 -0.89 6.06
N ILE A 156 29.91 -0.52 6.10
CA ILE A 156 28.80 -1.49 6.16
C ILE A 156 28.82 -2.34 4.87
N HIS A 157 28.78 -3.67 5.02
CA HIS A 157 28.91 -4.58 3.88
C HIS A 157 27.86 -4.29 2.79
N GLY A 158 28.35 -3.97 1.58
CA GLY A 158 27.52 -3.63 0.42
C GLY A 158 27.06 -2.17 0.35
N GLN A 159 27.55 -1.30 1.23
CA GLN A 159 27.27 0.15 1.22
C GLN A 159 28.48 0.99 0.78
N SER A 160 29.58 0.36 0.34
CA SER A 160 30.85 1.02 0.00
C SER A 160 30.77 2.09 -1.11
N SER A 161 29.76 2.01 -1.97
CA SER A 161 29.50 3.02 -3.01
C SER A 161 28.99 4.35 -2.47
N GLY A 162 28.41 4.39 -1.26
CA GLY A 162 27.78 5.59 -0.71
C GLY A 162 26.44 5.98 -1.38
N ILE A 163 25.95 5.23 -2.37
CA ILE A 163 24.68 5.54 -3.07
C ILE A 163 23.49 5.49 -2.11
N SER A 164 23.44 4.52 -1.20
CA SER A 164 22.40 4.42 -0.17
C SER A 164 22.45 5.60 0.80
N LEU A 165 23.64 6.09 1.14
CA LEU A 165 23.81 7.26 1.99
C LEU A 165 23.28 8.54 1.32
N LYS A 166 23.63 8.78 0.05
CA LYS A 166 23.09 9.91 -0.72
C LYS A 166 21.56 9.86 -0.77
N TYR A 167 21.01 8.67 -1.02
CA TYR A 167 19.56 8.48 -1.07
C TYR A 167 18.89 8.60 0.31
N PHE A 168 19.54 8.17 1.39
CA PHE A 168 19.10 8.43 2.76
C PHE A 168 18.98 9.93 3.02
N PHE A 169 19.98 10.73 2.64
CA PHE A 169 19.91 12.18 2.79
C PHE A 169 18.82 12.83 1.94
N MET A 170 18.59 12.34 0.72
CA MET A 170 17.44 12.79 -0.08
C MET A 170 16.13 12.49 0.64
N LEU A 171 15.95 11.28 1.16
CA LEU A 171 14.74 10.88 1.88
C LEU A 171 14.56 11.65 3.19
N SER A 172 15.65 12.07 3.83
CA SER A 172 15.61 12.80 5.10
C SER A 172 15.53 14.32 4.97
N GLY A 173 15.48 14.84 3.74
CA GLY A 173 15.12 16.23 3.47
C GLY A 173 16.11 17.02 2.61
N SER A 174 17.26 16.45 2.23
CA SER A 174 18.21 17.15 1.36
C SER A 174 17.64 17.32 -0.04
N GLU A 175 17.37 18.56 -0.43
CA GLU A 175 16.84 18.91 -1.75
C GLU A 175 17.93 19.00 -2.83
N ASN A 176 19.19 19.17 -2.40
CA ASN A 176 20.33 19.44 -3.28
C ASN A 176 21.07 18.17 -3.73
N LEU A 177 20.74 17.01 -3.16
CA LEU A 177 21.37 15.74 -3.52
C LEU A 177 20.53 14.98 -4.56
N ILE A 178 21.23 14.21 -5.38
CA ILE A 178 20.63 13.23 -6.28
C ILE A 178 21.09 11.82 -5.92
N LYS A 179 20.40 10.81 -6.45
CA LYS A 179 20.83 9.42 -6.35
C LYS A 179 21.43 9.02 -7.70
N PRO A 180 22.77 9.00 -7.85
CA PRO A 180 23.44 8.71 -9.13
C PRO A 180 23.39 7.21 -9.49
N ASP A 181 22.19 6.63 -9.53
CA ASP A 181 21.98 5.22 -9.84
C ASP A 181 22.00 4.95 -11.36
N ARG A 182 21.74 3.68 -11.71
CA ARG A 182 21.72 3.25 -13.11
C ARG A 182 20.69 4.00 -13.97
N TRP A 183 19.61 4.52 -13.40
CA TRP A 183 18.56 5.22 -14.13
C TRP A 183 18.98 6.64 -14.46
N ILE A 184 19.55 7.35 -13.50
CA ILE A 184 20.15 8.67 -13.74
C ILE A 184 21.28 8.57 -14.76
N LYS A 185 22.22 7.63 -14.57
CA LYS A 185 23.34 7.44 -15.50
C LYS A 185 22.88 7.05 -16.90
N LYS A 186 21.85 6.20 -17.02
CA LYS A 186 21.24 5.87 -18.31
C LYS A 186 20.58 7.07 -18.96
N PHE A 187 19.91 7.93 -18.18
CA PHE A 187 19.30 9.15 -18.70
C PHE A 187 20.33 10.15 -19.21
N ILE A 188 21.43 10.35 -18.48
CA ILE A 188 22.55 11.17 -18.93
C ILE A 188 23.13 10.59 -20.23
N LYS A 189 23.37 9.28 -20.28
CA LYS A 189 23.84 8.63 -21.51
C LYS A 189 22.89 8.82 -22.69
N ASP A 190 21.58 8.66 -22.48
CA ASP A 190 20.56 8.89 -23.52
C ASP A 190 20.58 10.36 -24.03
N ALA A 191 21.02 11.30 -23.21
CA ALA A 191 21.00 12.74 -23.51
C ALA A 191 22.27 13.23 -24.22
N ILE A 192 23.46 12.80 -23.76
CA ILE A 192 24.77 13.33 -24.21
C ILE A 192 25.73 12.25 -24.74
N ASP A 193 25.27 11.00 -24.86
CA ASP A 193 26.05 9.84 -25.32
C ASP A 193 27.38 9.62 -24.57
N LYS A 194 27.41 9.95 -23.28
CA LYS A 194 28.58 9.75 -22.40
C LYS A 194 28.17 9.00 -21.13
N ASN A 195 29.09 8.18 -20.63
CA ASN A 195 28.96 7.61 -19.30
C ASN A 195 29.37 8.67 -18.28
N ALA A 196 28.59 8.82 -17.20
CA ALA A 196 28.87 9.77 -16.13
C ALA A 196 29.33 9.04 -14.86
N SER A 197 30.33 9.62 -14.17
CA SER A 197 30.61 9.27 -12.77
C SER A 197 29.47 9.72 -11.84
N ASP A 198 29.56 9.40 -10.55
CA ASP A 198 28.60 9.87 -9.56
C ASP A 198 28.67 11.41 -9.39
N GLU A 199 29.88 11.95 -9.45
CA GLU A 199 30.19 13.37 -9.38
C GLU A 199 29.70 14.10 -10.63
N ASP A 200 29.96 13.55 -11.82
CA ASP A 200 29.46 14.08 -13.08
C ASP A 200 27.92 14.15 -13.08
N ALA A 201 27.25 13.10 -12.58
CA ALA A 201 25.80 13.06 -12.50
C ALA A 201 25.27 14.14 -11.54
N GLN A 202 25.86 14.28 -10.35
CA GLN A 202 25.49 15.31 -9.38
C GLN A 202 25.69 16.72 -9.98
N MET A 203 26.84 16.97 -10.61
CA MET A 203 27.15 18.24 -11.25
C MET A 203 26.18 18.58 -12.38
N LEU A 204 25.87 17.62 -13.26
CA LEU A 204 24.97 17.81 -14.39
C LEU A 204 23.55 18.15 -13.94
N LEU A 205 22.97 17.37 -13.03
CA LEU A 205 21.60 17.62 -12.56
C LEU A 205 21.52 18.92 -11.76
N SER A 206 22.52 19.23 -10.93
CA SER A 206 22.53 20.48 -10.15
C SER A 206 22.64 21.71 -11.08
N GLY A 207 23.59 21.70 -12.02
CA GLY A 207 23.76 22.81 -12.96
C GLY A 207 22.58 22.99 -13.92
N VAL A 208 21.94 21.91 -14.37
CA VAL A 208 20.71 22.01 -15.16
C VAL A 208 19.54 22.52 -14.31
N CYS A 209 19.42 22.05 -13.07
CA CYS A 209 18.41 22.56 -12.15
C CYS A 209 18.54 24.08 -11.96
N GLU A 210 19.75 24.60 -11.72
CA GLU A 210 20.00 26.04 -11.61
C GLU A 210 19.57 26.81 -12.86
N LYS A 211 19.92 26.31 -14.05
CA LYS A 211 19.52 26.94 -15.33
C LYS A 211 18.03 26.87 -15.60
N LEU A 212 17.32 25.90 -15.03
CA LEU A 212 15.88 25.71 -15.19
C LEU A 212 15.06 26.43 -14.12
N LYS A 213 15.65 26.77 -12.97
CA LYS A 213 14.97 27.48 -11.86
C LYS A 213 14.32 28.79 -12.29
N PHE A 214 14.88 29.48 -13.28
CA PHE A 214 14.27 30.70 -13.83
C PHE A 214 12.82 30.48 -14.33
N ASN A 215 12.58 29.35 -15.00
CA ASN A 215 11.24 28.98 -15.48
C ASN A 215 10.46 28.12 -14.47
N TYR A 216 11.17 27.44 -13.56
CA TYR A 216 10.61 26.50 -12.59
C TYR A 216 11.17 26.77 -11.18
N PRO A 217 10.69 27.82 -10.47
CA PRO A 217 11.32 28.28 -9.23
C PRO A 217 11.37 27.23 -8.11
N HIS A 218 10.43 26.28 -8.11
CA HIS A 218 10.34 25.19 -7.13
C HIS A 218 11.24 23.99 -7.46
N LEU A 219 11.95 24.00 -8.60
CA LEU A 219 12.75 22.87 -9.02
C LEU A 219 14.02 22.75 -8.16
N THR A 220 14.25 21.55 -7.65
CA THR A 220 15.45 21.17 -6.89
C THR A 220 16.13 19.98 -7.56
N PRO A 221 17.44 19.75 -7.32
CA PRO A 221 18.12 18.55 -7.84
C PRO A 221 17.39 17.26 -7.46
N ARG A 222 16.90 17.14 -6.22
CA ARG A 222 16.10 16.01 -5.75
C ARG A 222 14.80 15.84 -6.53
N LEU A 223 14.08 16.94 -6.81
CA LEU A 223 12.85 16.88 -7.59
C LEU A 223 13.14 16.47 -9.05
N LEU A 224 14.21 17.03 -9.64
CA LEU A 224 14.63 16.68 -10.99
C LEU A 224 15.03 15.20 -11.11
N ASP A 225 15.77 14.66 -10.12
CA ASP A 225 16.07 13.23 -10.00
C ASP A 225 14.79 12.37 -10.04
N ASN A 226 13.77 12.74 -9.24
CA ASN A 226 12.50 12.04 -9.21
C ASN A 226 11.79 12.03 -10.58
N VAL A 227 11.78 13.18 -11.26
CA VAL A 227 11.17 13.33 -12.60
C VAL A 227 11.91 12.47 -13.63
N VAL A 228 13.25 12.48 -13.62
CA VAL A 228 14.07 11.62 -14.48
C VAL A 228 13.77 10.14 -14.22
N TRP A 229 13.67 9.75 -12.96
CA TRP A 229 13.39 8.38 -12.55
C TRP A 229 11.99 7.91 -13.01
N ASN A 230 10.98 8.77 -12.91
CA ASN A 230 9.62 8.48 -13.42
C ASN A 230 9.61 8.35 -14.95
N TYR A 231 10.31 9.24 -15.66
CA TYR A 231 10.47 9.16 -17.11
C TYR A 231 11.11 7.84 -17.54
N GLN A 232 12.24 7.47 -16.93
CA GLN A 232 12.96 6.25 -17.28
C GLN A 232 12.14 4.98 -17.00
N ARG A 233 11.38 4.95 -15.90
CA ARG A 233 10.48 3.83 -15.60
C ARG A 233 9.38 3.70 -16.64
N GLY A 234 8.70 4.80 -16.95
CA GLY A 234 7.64 4.83 -17.97
C GLY A 234 8.15 4.44 -19.36
N LYS A 235 9.39 4.82 -19.71
CA LYS A 235 10.05 4.41 -20.97
C LYS A 235 10.22 2.88 -21.05
N GLU A 236 10.63 2.23 -19.96
CA GLU A 236 10.79 0.78 -19.92
C GLU A 236 9.45 0.03 -19.94
N GLU A 237 8.41 0.57 -19.29
CA GLU A 237 7.05 0.01 -19.37
C GLU A 237 6.50 0.06 -20.80
N ARG A 238 6.65 1.21 -21.48
CA ARG A 238 6.27 1.34 -22.91
C ARG A 238 7.02 0.37 -23.80
N LYS A 239 8.32 0.14 -23.56
CA LYS A 239 9.12 -0.85 -24.31
C LYS A 239 8.63 -2.28 -24.08
N LYS A 240 8.33 -2.66 -22.84
CA LYS A 240 7.77 -3.99 -22.52
C LYS A 240 6.41 -4.20 -23.20
N ASN A 241 5.53 -3.21 -23.17
CA ASN A 241 4.23 -3.29 -23.83
C ASN A 241 4.36 -3.42 -25.35
N LYS A 242 5.29 -2.69 -25.99
CA LYS A 242 5.60 -2.85 -27.42
C LYS A 242 6.16 -4.24 -27.76
N LYS A 243 7.03 -4.80 -26.90
CA LYS A 243 7.59 -6.15 -27.09
C LYS A 243 6.52 -7.24 -26.91
N ASN A 244 5.63 -7.07 -25.94
CA ASN A 244 4.50 -7.98 -25.71
C ASN A 244 3.49 -7.94 -26.87
N ASN A 245 3.23 -6.77 -27.46
CA ASN A 245 2.38 -6.66 -28.64
C ASN A 245 3.05 -7.28 -29.89
N LYS A 246 4.36 -7.03 -30.13
CA LYS A 246 5.09 -7.70 -31.21
C LYS A 246 5.13 -9.23 -31.08
N ASN A 247 5.25 -9.76 -29.85
CA ASN A 247 5.20 -11.20 -29.62
C ASN A 247 3.80 -11.78 -29.83
N LYS A 248 2.73 -11.00 -29.64
CA LYS A 248 1.37 -11.42 -29.99
C LYS A 248 1.17 -11.47 -31.51
N ASP A 249 1.72 -10.50 -32.24
CA ASP A 249 1.63 -10.48 -33.71
C ASP A 249 2.41 -11.64 -34.37
N CYS A 250 3.52 -12.09 -33.77
CA CYS A 250 4.26 -13.26 -34.25
C CYS A 250 3.60 -14.62 -33.93
N ILE A 251 2.59 -14.68 -33.06
CA ILE A 251 1.86 -15.93 -32.73
C ILE A 251 0.63 -16.12 -33.64
N ILE A 252 0.25 -15.12 -34.45
CA ILE A 252 -0.97 -15.18 -35.29
C ILE A 252 -0.72 -15.80 -36.69
N PHE A 253 0.53 -16.09 -37.07
CA PHE A 253 0.82 -16.83 -38.31
C PHE A 253 1.32 -18.24 -38.00
N ASN A 254 0.40 -19.13 -37.61
CA ASN A 254 0.41 -20.54 -38.04
C ASN A 254 -0.91 -21.22 -37.61
N GLY A 255 -1.75 -21.43 -38.62
CA GLY A 255 -2.93 -22.30 -38.71
C GLY A 255 -3.57 -22.92 -37.46
N ALA A 256 -4.83 -22.58 -37.21
CA ALA A 256 -5.94 -23.54 -37.29
C ALA A 256 -7.28 -22.83 -37.15
N THR A 257 -8.20 -23.27 -38.00
CA THR A 257 -9.58 -22.84 -38.22
C THR A 257 -10.51 -23.03 -37.01
N SER A 258 -11.42 -22.06 -36.85
CA SER A 258 -12.79 -22.14 -36.32
C SER A 258 -13.06 -23.01 -35.09
N LYS A 259 -13.43 -22.36 -33.98
CA LYS A 259 -14.80 -22.45 -33.41
C LYS A 259 -14.97 -21.53 -32.21
N ASP A 260 -16.06 -20.79 -32.27
CA ASP A 260 -16.83 -20.24 -31.17
C ASP A 260 -16.16 -19.19 -30.26
N SER A 261 -16.43 -17.94 -30.66
CA SER A 261 -16.56 -16.77 -29.81
C SER A 261 -17.50 -17.03 -28.62
N LEU A 262 -16.94 -17.55 -27.53
CA LEU A 262 -17.54 -17.45 -26.21
C LEU A 262 -17.10 -16.13 -25.56
N ASN A 263 -17.98 -15.14 -25.70
CA ASN A 263 -18.00 -13.92 -24.91
C ASN A 263 -18.00 -14.28 -23.41
N PHE A 264 -16.85 -14.14 -22.75
CA PHE A 264 -16.83 -13.98 -21.30
C PHE A 264 -17.19 -12.53 -20.96
N LEU A 265 -18.49 -12.30 -20.79
CA LEU A 265 -19.00 -11.20 -19.96
C LEU A 265 -18.62 -11.54 -18.50
N ASP A 266 -17.41 -11.18 -18.10
CA ASP A 266 -17.01 -11.18 -16.68
C ASP A 266 -17.67 -9.95 -16.03
N GLY A 267 -18.90 -10.13 -15.55
CA GLY A 267 -19.69 -9.15 -14.82
C GLY A 267 -19.10 -8.88 -13.43
N ARG A 268 -17.92 -8.26 -13.37
CA ARG A 268 -17.40 -7.68 -12.13
C ARG A 268 -18.10 -6.36 -11.88
N GLU A 269 -18.87 -6.26 -10.81
CA GLU A 269 -19.33 -4.97 -10.30
C GLU A 269 -18.11 -4.09 -9.99
N ARG A 270 -17.94 -3.02 -10.77
CA ARG A 270 -16.79 -2.13 -10.64
C ARG A 270 -17.02 -1.19 -9.47
N LYS A 271 -16.25 -1.38 -8.39
CA LYS A 271 -16.35 -0.58 -7.15
C LYS A 271 -15.31 0.54 -7.15
N ILE A 272 -15.77 1.78 -7.25
CA ILE A 272 -14.96 3.01 -7.21
C ILE A 272 -14.98 3.55 -5.76
N THR A 273 -13.87 4.08 -5.26
CA THR A 273 -13.82 4.65 -3.90
C THR A 273 -13.68 6.16 -3.92
N GLY A 274 -14.38 6.80 -3.00
CA GLY A 274 -14.34 8.24 -2.78
C GLY A 274 -14.36 8.61 -1.31
N ARG A 275 -14.51 9.89 -1.04
CA ARG A 275 -14.65 10.44 0.31
C ARG A 275 -15.67 11.56 0.35
N ILE A 276 -16.42 11.63 1.44
CA ILE A 276 -17.20 12.82 1.77
C ILE A 276 -16.23 13.92 2.21
N VAL A 277 -16.23 15.04 1.51
CA VAL A 277 -15.45 16.22 1.84
C VAL A 277 -16.37 17.40 2.16
N CYS A 278 -15.81 18.39 2.85
CA CYS A 278 -16.49 19.64 3.19
C CYS A 278 -15.59 20.76 2.65
N PRO A 279 -15.88 21.32 1.47
CA PRO A 279 -15.02 22.34 0.87
C PRO A 279 -15.01 23.62 1.72
N ASP A 280 -16.16 23.97 2.31
CA ASP A 280 -16.39 25.14 3.18
C ASP A 280 -17.42 24.81 4.27
N ASP A 281 -17.63 25.71 5.23
CA ASP A 281 -18.54 25.51 6.36
C ASP A 281 -20.00 25.34 5.89
N GLY A 282 -20.54 24.12 6.02
CA GLY A 282 -21.93 23.79 5.72
C GLY A 282 -22.23 23.01 4.43
N ARG A 283 -21.23 22.57 3.64
CA ARG A 283 -21.44 21.75 2.43
C ARG A 283 -20.81 20.36 2.56
N LEU A 284 -21.50 19.30 2.09
CA LEU A 284 -20.93 17.96 1.91
C LEU A 284 -20.89 17.61 0.42
N GLU A 285 -19.78 17.05 -0.02
CA GLU A 285 -19.51 16.69 -1.41
C GLU A 285 -18.78 15.36 -1.51
N ILE A 286 -18.80 14.73 -2.69
CA ILE A 286 -18.13 13.45 -2.95
C ILE A 286 -16.94 13.68 -3.89
N THR A 287 -15.75 13.41 -3.39
CA THR A 287 -14.52 13.34 -4.21
C THR A 287 -14.17 11.88 -4.48
N ILE A 288 -13.74 11.58 -5.70
CA ILE A 288 -13.32 10.24 -6.11
C ILE A 288 -11.78 10.18 -6.10
N ASN A 289 -11.22 9.05 -5.67
CA ASN A 289 -9.78 8.90 -5.52
C ASN A 289 -9.04 8.83 -6.86
N LYS A 290 -8.41 9.93 -7.28
CA LYS A 290 -7.69 10.14 -8.56
C LYS A 290 -6.76 9.03 -9.10
N ASN A 291 -6.37 8.05 -8.29
CA ASN A 291 -5.45 6.97 -8.65
C ASN A 291 -6.18 5.65 -9.00
N GLN A 292 -7.49 5.67 -9.26
CA GLN A 292 -8.26 4.46 -9.60
C GLN A 292 -8.67 4.45 -11.07
N ASP A 293 -8.76 3.27 -11.67
CA ASP A 293 -9.33 3.11 -13.01
C ASP A 293 -10.86 3.16 -12.90
N HIS A 294 -11.42 4.34 -13.14
CA HIS A 294 -12.75 4.69 -12.68
C HIS A 294 -13.90 4.14 -13.55
N GLY A 295 -13.71 3.88 -14.85
CA GLY A 295 -14.79 3.44 -15.76
C GLY A 295 -15.93 4.46 -15.99
N VAL A 296 -15.92 5.58 -15.26
CA VAL A 296 -16.88 6.68 -15.38
C VAL A 296 -16.52 7.66 -16.51
N PRO A 297 -17.51 8.30 -17.15
CA PRO A 297 -17.29 9.25 -18.23
C PRO A 297 -16.77 10.59 -17.68
N LEU A 298 -15.46 10.68 -17.42
CA LEU A 298 -14.81 11.86 -16.85
C LEU A 298 -14.19 12.72 -17.95
N VAL A 299 -14.61 13.98 -18.03
CA VAL A 299 -14.04 14.99 -18.94
C VAL A 299 -13.60 16.20 -18.12
N HIS A 300 -12.44 16.77 -18.45
CA HIS A 300 -11.94 17.98 -17.80
C HIS A 300 -12.88 19.16 -18.05
N GLY A 301 -13.36 19.80 -16.98
CA GLY A 301 -14.21 20.99 -17.05
C GLY A 301 -15.64 20.77 -17.55
N VAL A 302 -15.96 19.61 -18.14
CA VAL A 302 -17.28 19.30 -18.69
C VAL A 302 -18.08 18.44 -17.71
N ARG A 303 -19.31 18.87 -17.41
CA ARG A 303 -20.27 18.12 -16.60
C ARG A 303 -20.89 17.01 -17.44
N VAL A 304 -20.69 15.76 -17.04
CA VAL A 304 -21.35 14.59 -17.63
C VAL A 304 -22.47 14.11 -16.71
N ALA A 305 -23.67 13.90 -17.26
CA ALA A 305 -24.80 13.39 -16.50
C ALA A 305 -24.59 11.92 -16.12
N ILE A 306 -24.92 11.59 -14.87
CA ILE A 306 -24.95 10.23 -14.33
C ILE A 306 -26.19 10.06 -13.46
N THR A 307 -26.63 8.82 -13.29
CA THR A 307 -27.67 8.48 -12.31
C THR A 307 -26.99 7.99 -11.04
N VAL A 308 -27.44 8.45 -9.87
CA VAL A 308 -26.94 7.98 -8.57
C VAL A 308 -28.06 7.45 -7.70
N LEU A 309 -27.80 6.34 -6.98
CA LEU A 309 -28.71 5.76 -6.00
C LEU A 309 -28.12 5.99 -4.60
N ILE A 310 -28.80 6.76 -3.77
CA ILE A 310 -28.40 7.06 -2.39
C ILE A 310 -29.55 6.65 -1.48
N ASP A 311 -29.30 5.70 -0.57
CA ASP A 311 -30.29 5.20 0.40
C ASP A 311 -31.64 4.78 -0.23
N GLY A 312 -31.55 4.06 -1.36
CA GLY A 312 -32.72 3.56 -2.09
C GLY A 312 -33.46 4.59 -2.95
N ALA A 313 -33.05 5.86 -2.95
CA ALA A 313 -33.61 6.91 -3.81
C ALA A 313 -32.69 7.25 -4.98
N THR A 314 -33.29 7.45 -6.17
CA THR A 314 -32.57 7.73 -7.42
C THR A 314 -32.52 9.23 -7.70
N TYR A 315 -31.36 9.71 -8.14
CA TYR A 315 -31.12 11.10 -8.49
C TYR A 315 -30.32 11.21 -9.80
N GLU A 316 -30.55 12.26 -10.58
CA GLU A 316 -29.66 12.67 -11.66
C GLU A 316 -28.58 13.59 -11.10
N ALA A 317 -27.31 13.27 -11.35
CA ALA A 317 -26.16 14.04 -10.90
C ALA A 317 -25.25 14.43 -12.08
N GLY A 318 -24.44 15.47 -11.88
CA GLY A 318 -23.32 15.76 -12.77
C GLY A 318 -22.02 15.18 -12.23
N MET A 319 -21.09 14.83 -13.10
CA MET A 319 -19.72 14.46 -12.72
C MET A 319 -18.71 15.13 -13.64
N ARG A 320 -17.57 15.55 -13.08
CA ARG A 320 -16.50 16.24 -13.83
C ARG A 320 -15.14 16.09 -13.16
N ILE A 321 -14.06 16.37 -13.90
CA ILE A 321 -12.73 16.59 -13.31
C ILE A 321 -12.57 18.08 -13.02
N THR A 322 -12.26 18.43 -11.77
CA THR A 322 -12.00 19.82 -11.36
C THR A 322 -10.69 20.36 -11.95
N GLY A 323 -10.46 21.68 -11.83
CA GLY A 323 -9.20 22.30 -12.25
C GLY A 323 -7.95 21.73 -11.55
N GLN A 324 -8.13 21.07 -10.40
CA GLN A 324 -7.07 20.40 -9.64
C GLN A 324 -6.87 18.92 -10.02
N GLY A 325 -7.56 18.44 -11.08
CA GLY A 325 -7.44 17.06 -11.54
C GLY A 325 -8.17 16.04 -10.65
N ILE A 326 -9.13 16.48 -9.82
CA ILE A 326 -9.88 15.60 -8.91
C ILE A 326 -11.25 15.29 -9.55
N PRO A 327 -11.59 14.00 -9.77
CA PRO A 327 -12.94 13.63 -10.19
C PRO A 327 -13.95 13.84 -9.06
N TRP A 328 -15.10 14.42 -9.41
CA TRP A 328 -16.03 15.05 -8.47
C TRP A 328 -17.49 14.82 -8.92
N ILE A 329 -18.41 14.52 -7.99
CA ILE A 329 -19.88 14.55 -8.21
C ILE A 329 -20.45 15.93 -7.85
N CYS A 330 -21.07 16.60 -8.82
CA CYS A 330 -21.61 17.95 -8.71
C CYS A 330 -22.63 18.06 -7.55
N PRO A 331 -22.67 19.21 -6.86
CA PRO A 331 -23.52 19.39 -5.68
C PRO A 331 -25.01 19.48 -6.00
N ASP A 332 -25.38 19.78 -7.25
CA ASP A 332 -26.76 19.92 -7.70
C ASP A 332 -27.27 18.62 -8.31
N LEU A 333 -28.31 18.05 -7.70
CA LEU A 333 -29.01 16.85 -8.14
C LEU A 333 -30.40 17.19 -8.67
N LEU A 334 -30.99 16.30 -9.46
CA LEU A 334 -32.42 16.26 -9.74
C LEU A 334 -33.02 14.99 -9.14
N ASP A 335 -34.16 15.11 -8.45
CA ASP A 335 -34.91 13.94 -7.98
C ASP A 335 -35.75 13.29 -9.10
N PHE A 336 -36.51 12.24 -8.76
CA PHE A 336 -37.36 11.53 -9.72
C PHE A 336 -38.49 12.38 -10.33
N GLN A 337 -38.81 13.54 -9.73
CA GLN A 337 -39.79 14.50 -10.24
C GLN A 337 -39.12 15.62 -11.06
N GLY A 338 -37.80 15.58 -11.22
CA GLY A 338 -37.03 16.62 -11.89
C GLY A 338 -36.81 17.87 -11.03
N GLN A 339 -37.09 17.82 -9.72
CA GLN A 339 -36.86 18.95 -8.82
C GLN A 339 -35.39 19.01 -8.39
N LYS A 340 -34.85 20.22 -8.29
CA LYS A 340 -33.47 20.44 -7.84
C LYS A 340 -33.34 20.15 -6.35
N VAL A 341 -32.42 19.26 -5.99
CA VAL A 341 -32.07 18.92 -4.61
C VAL A 341 -30.55 19.01 -4.41
N ARG A 342 -30.11 19.37 -3.20
CA ARG A 342 -28.68 19.49 -2.88
C ARG A 342 -28.13 18.14 -2.44
N LEU A 343 -27.02 17.71 -3.03
CA LEU A 343 -26.31 16.48 -2.66
C LEU A 343 -26.01 16.44 -1.15
N ALA A 344 -25.62 17.57 -0.56
CA ALA A 344 -25.31 17.65 0.87
C ALA A 344 -26.52 17.29 1.77
N ASP A 345 -27.73 17.67 1.39
CA ASP A 345 -28.92 17.42 2.18
C ASP A 345 -29.35 15.96 2.05
N VAL A 346 -29.21 15.39 0.85
CA VAL A 346 -29.42 13.95 0.60
C VAL A 346 -28.43 13.11 1.43
N LEU A 347 -27.14 13.46 1.41
CA LEU A 347 -26.10 12.76 2.17
C LEU A 347 -26.34 12.80 3.68
N ARG A 348 -26.70 13.98 4.23
CA ARG A 348 -27.02 14.10 5.66
C ARG A 348 -28.23 13.27 6.06
N LYS A 349 -29.31 13.35 5.25
CA LYS A 349 -30.53 12.57 5.49
C LYS A 349 -30.24 11.06 5.48
N SER A 350 -29.30 10.63 4.65
CA SER A 350 -28.84 9.25 4.54
C SER A 350 -27.72 8.88 5.51
N GLY A 351 -27.40 9.72 6.50
CA GLY A 351 -26.48 9.39 7.59
C GLY A 351 -24.99 9.46 7.25
N PHE A 352 -24.60 10.14 6.16
CA PHE A 352 -23.20 10.32 5.80
C PHE A 352 -22.56 11.48 6.58
N GLU A 353 -21.29 11.31 6.97
CA GLU A 353 -20.52 12.30 7.71
C GLU A 353 -19.26 12.77 6.97
N LYS A 354 -18.75 13.95 7.34
CA LYS A 354 -17.51 14.51 6.78
C LYS A 354 -16.33 13.56 7.02
N GLY A 355 -15.50 13.36 5.99
CA GLY A 355 -14.31 12.52 6.07
C GLY A 355 -14.57 11.03 5.86
N GLN A 356 -15.83 10.63 5.80
CA GLN A 356 -16.23 9.24 5.61
C GLN A 356 -15.85 8.72 4.23
N LYS A 357 -15.36 7.48 4.19
CA LYS A 357 -15.07 6.78 2.94
C LYS A 357 -16.37 6.31 2.31
N VAL A 358 -16.52 6.58 1.02
CA VAL A 358 -17.68 6.14 0.24
C VAL A 358 -17.28 5.23 -0.91
N PHE A 359 -18.24 4.43 -1.36
CA PHE A 359 -18.11 3.49 -2.45
C PHE A 359 -19.18 3.79 -3.48
N LEU A 360 -18.76 3.92 -4.74
CA LEU A 360 -19.64 4.04 -5.88
C LEU A 360 -19.57 2.72 -6.62
N THR A 361 -20.69 1.98 -6.62
CA THR A 361 -20.80 0.70 -7.31
C THR A 361 -21.64 0.91 -8.56
N GLU A 362 -21.09 0.58 -9.73
CA GLU A 362 -21.85 0.66 -10.99
C GLU A 362 -23.04 -0.30 -10.95
N TYR A 363 -24.22 0.24 -11.21
CA TYR A 363 -25.50 -0.44 -11.34
C TYR A 363 -26.04 -0.11 -12.73
N LYS A 364 -26.66 -1.08 -13.43
CA LYS A 364 -27.23 -1.02 -14.79
C LYS A 364 -27.34 0.39 -15.44
N ASP A 365 -26.88 0.51 -16.69
CA ASP A 365 -27.01 1.72 -17.53
C ASP A 365 -26.34 2.99 -16.99
N LYS A 366 -25.09 2.87 -16.49
CA LYS A 366 -24.30 3.98 -15.91
C LYS A 366 -24.93 4.64 -14.68
N ALA A 367 -25.77 3.90 -13.96
CA ALA A 367 -26.20 4.30 -12.62
C ALA A 367 -25.11 3.92 -11.59
N PHE A 368 -24.98 4.69 -10.51
CA PHE A 368 -24.00 4.43 -9.47
C PHE A 368 -24.68 4.41 -8.11
N LYS A 369 -24.60 3.28 -7.41
CA LYS A 369 -25.01 3.19 -6.01
C LYS A 369 -23.93 3.77 -5.12
N ILE A 370 -24.28 4.71 -4.25
CA ILE A 370 -23.38 5.34 -3.29
C ILE A 370 -23.65 4.76 -1.91
N ASP A 371 -22.65 4.07 -1.37
CA ASP A 371 -22.68 3.46 -0.04
C ASP A 371 -21.50 3.94 0.81
N HIS A 372 -21.59 3.84 2.13
CA HIS A 372 -20.48 4.04 3.07
C HIS A 372 -20.29 2.81 3.97
N ILE A 373 -19.10 2.66 4.56
CA ILE A 373 -18.92 1.70 5.67
C ILE A 373 -19.55 2.32 6.92
N LYS A 374 -20.48 1.61 7.57
CA LYS A 374 -20.94 1.92 8.94
C LYS A 374 -19.78 1.58 9.90
N GLU A 375 -19.53 2.42 10.92
CA GLU A 375 -18.37 2.30 11.83
C GLU A 375 -18.13 0.86 12.33
N GLU A 376 -16.94 0.30 12.09
CA GLU A 376 -16.57 -1.06 12.53
C GLU A 376 -16.60 -1.23 14.07
N SER A 377 -16.51 -0.15 14.84
CA SER A 377 -16.58 -0.18 16.31
C SER A 377 -17.99 -0.44 16.87
N LYS A 378 -19.04 -0.34 16.05
CA LYS A 378 -20.43 -0.62 16.43
C LYS A 378 -20.98 -1.89 15.79
N MET A 379 -20.23 -2.51 14.89
CA MET A 379 -20.66 -3.73 14.19
C MET A 379 -20.27 -4.96 15.00
N SER A 380 -21.17 -5.93 15.06
CA SER A 380 -20.84 -7.26 15.57
C SER A 380 -19.78 -7.92 14.68
N TRP A 381 -19.02 -8.85 15.25
CA TRP A 381 -18.05 -9.63 14.49
C TRP A 381 -18.68 -10.32 13.28
N TRP A 382 -19.91 -10.80 13.41
CA TRP A 382 -20.65 -11.42 12.32
C TRP A 382 -20.87 -10.48 11.13
N GLU A 383 -21.27 -9.22 11.38
CA GLU A 383 -21.48 -8.25 10.30
C GLU A 383 -20.14 -7.87 9.64
N ILE A 384 -19.06 -7.79 10.42
CA ILE A 384 -17.71 -7.56 9.89
C ILE A 384 -17.28 -8.73 8.99
N ILE A 385 -17.58 -9.97 9.39
CA ILE A 385 -17.29 -11.17 8.60
C ILE A 385 -18.06 -11.13 7.28
N LEU A 386 -19.38 -10.92 7.31
CA LEU A 386 -20.20 -10.88 6.10
C LEU A 386 -19.76 -9.78 5.10
N ASN A 387 -19.16 -8.70 5.60
CA ASN A 387 -18.60 -7.63 4.76
C ASN A 387 -17.22 -7.94 4.17
N ARG A 388 -16.49 -8.92 4.73
CA ARG A 388 -15.10 -9.21 4.40
C ARG A 388 -14.90 -10.53 3.67
N VAL A 389 -15.78 -11.52 3.88
CA VAL A 389 -15.74 -12.79 3.15
C VAL A 389 -16.68 -12.80 1.95
N ASN A 390 -16.26 -13.45 0.87
CA ASN A 390 -17.00 -13.63 -0.36
C ASN A 390 -17.08 -15.11 -0.74
N LYS A 391 -18.13 -15.47 -1.48
CA LYS A 391 -18.23 -16.79 -2.11
C LYS A 391 -17.03 -16.97 -3.06
N GLY A 392 -16.37 -18.11 -2.93
CA GLY A 392 -15.14 -18.44 -3.67
C GLY A 392 -13.84 -18.07 -2.95
N ASP A 393 -13.89 -17.38 -1.80
CA ASP A 393 -12.68 -17.13 -1.02
C ASP A 393 -12.05 -18.44 -0.55
N VAL A 394 -10.74 -18.56 -0.72
CA VAL A 394 -9.97 -19.75 -0.35
C VAL A 394 -9.05 -19.42 0.82
N LEU A 395 -9.23 -20.12 1.93
CA LEU A 395 -8.47 -19.93 3.16
C LEU A 395 -7.75 -21.21 3.58
N ASP A 396 -6.70 -21.05 4.36
CA ASP A 396 -5.99 -22.15 4.98
C ASP A 396 -6.35 -22.26 6.45
N THR A 397 -6.57 -23.48 6.93
CA THR A 397 -6.64 -23.76 8.36
C THR A 397 -5.29 -23.46 9.02
N PRO A 398 -5.30 -22.99 10.28
CA PRO A 398 -4.10 -22.47 10.92
C PRO A 398 -3.03 -23.53 11.27
N GLY A 399 -3.36 -24.81 11.19
CA GLY A 399 -2.45 -25.93 11.50
C GLY A 399 -2.12 -26.05 12.99
N ARG A 400 -1.54 -27.20 13.38
CA ARG A 400 -1.17 -27.50 14.78
C ARG A 400 0.18 -26.88 15.14
N GLY A 401 0.22 -25.58 15.42
CA GLY A 401 1.21 -24.94 16.30
C GLY A 401 2.72 -24.97 15.98
N MET A 402 3.23 -25.72 14.99
CA MET A 402 4.65 -25.71 14.59
C MET A 402 4.81 -25.53 13.08
N ALA A 403 5.95 -24.95 12.67
CA ALA A 403 6.34 -24.86 11.27
C ALA A 403 6.40 -26.26 10.64
N GLY A 404 5.76 -26.43 9.47
CA GLY A 404 5.82 -27.68 8.69
C GLY A 404 4.66 -28.67 8.85
N LEU A 405 3.64 -28.40 9.69
CA LEU A 405 2.46 -29.27 9.80
C LEU A 405 1.30 -28.81 8.91
N LYS A 406 0.74 -29.74 8.13
CA LYS A 406 -0.20 -29.52 7.01
C LYS A 406 -1.34 -28.56 7.37
N LYS A 407 -1.38 -27.42 6.68
CA LYS A 407 -2.58 -26.58 6.58
C LYS A 407 -3.53 -27.27 5.60
N GLY A 408 -4.77 -27.50 6.02
CA GLY A 408 -5.84 -27.89 5.12
C GLY A 408 -6.47 -26.64 4.52
N THR A 409 -6.61 -26.60 3.20
CA THR A 409 -7.29 -25.52 2.48
C THR A 409 -8.80 -25.76 2.45
N PHE A 410 -9.58 -24.68 2.49
CA PHE A 410 -11.03 -24.71 2.36
C PHE A 410 -11.52 -23.48 1.59
N MET A 411 -12.68 -23.60 0.96
CA MET A 411 -13.29 -22.56 0.15
C MET A 411 -14.65 -22.16 0.72
N MET A 412 -14.98 -20.86 0.70
CA MET A 412 -16.33 -20.38 0.96
C MET A 412 -17.24 -20.80 -0.19
N GLU A 413 -18.09 -21.78 0.04
CA GLU A 413 -19.00 -22.30 -0.99
C GLU A 413 -20.25 -21.44 -1.13
N ASP A 414 -20.80 -21.01 0.01
CA ASP A 414 -22.02 -20.20 0.05
C ASP A 414 -22.07 -19.36 1.32
N ILE A 415 -22.64 -18.17 1.23
CA ILE A 415 -22.69 -17.19 2.34
C ILE A 415 -24.09 -16.59 2.35
N ASN A 416 -24.79 -16.74 3.47
CA ASN A 416 -26.04 -16.05 3.74
C ASN A 416 -25.98 -15.34 5.09
N THR A 417 -27.08 -14.69 5.49
CA THR A 417 -27.13 -13.87 6.71
C THR A 417 -26.96 -14.65 8.01
N GLU A 418 -27.12 -15.98 7.99
CA GLU A 418 -27.12 -16.83 9.19
C GLU A 418 -26.04 -17.93 9.19
N ILE A 419 -25.55 -18.34 8.01
CA ILE A 419 -24.64 -19.47 7.85
C ILE A 419 -23.66 -19.20 6.71
N ILE A 420 -22.38 -19.53 6.96
CA ILE A 420 -21.36 -19.69 5.93
C ILE A 420 -21.14 -21.18 5.70
N TYR A 421 -21.30 -21.64 4.46
CA TYR A 421 -20.93 -22.99 4.06
C TYR A 421 -19.51 -22.99 3.51
N VAL A 422 -18.65 -23.85 4.07
CA VAL A 422 -17.30 -24.06 3.56
C VAL A 422 -17.15 -25.45 2.98
N HIS A 423 -16.35 -25.53 1.92
CA HIS A 423 -15.97 -26.76 1.27
C HIS A 423 -14.52 -27.10 1.63
N SER A 424 -14.27 -28.26 2.24
CA SER A 424 -12.91 -28.76 2.49
C SER A 424 -12.80 -30.23 2.11
N GLY A 425 -11.97 -30.53 1.12
CA GLY A 425 -11.87 -31.86 0.54
C GLY A 425 -13.17 -32.29 -0.14
N LYS A 426 -13.85 -33.29 0.40
CA LYS A 426 -15.19 -33.75 -0.06
C LYS A 426 -16.33 -33.30 0.86
N SER A 427 -16.02 -32.55 1.90
CA SER A 427 -16.95 -32.21 2.97
C SER A 427 -17.45 -30.79 2.83
N ARG A 428 -18.77 -30.63 2.92
CA ARG A 428 -19.45 -29.34 3.05
C ARG A 428 -19.82 -29.11 4.51
N ILE A 429 -19.30 -28.04 5.10
CA ILE A 429 -19.33 -27.81 6.55
C ILE A 429 -20.08 -26.49 6.84
N PRO A 430 -21.17 -26.52 7.64
CA PRO A 430 -21.90 -25.32 8.01
C PRO A 430 -21.25 -24.60 9.20
N LEU A 431 -20.98 -23.32 9.02
CA LEU A 431 -20.49 -22.39 10.04
C LEU A 431 -21.60 -21.38 10.35
N GLU A 432 -22.43 -21.71 11.34
CA GLU A 432 -23.58 -20.91 11.76
C GLU A 432 -23.11 -19.63 12.50
N LYS A 433 -23.87 -18.55 12.41
CA LYS A 433 -23.63 -17.27 13.10
C LYS A 433 -23.31 -17.45 14.59
N LYS A 434 -24.09 -18.29 15.29
CA LYS A 434 -23.90 -18.61 16.72
C LYS A 434 -22.50 -19.12 17.07
N CYS A 435 -21.78 -19.74 16.11
CA CYS A 435 -20.41 -20.19 16.33
C CYS A 435 -19.43 -19.01 16.46
N PHE A 436 -19.66 -17.93 15.72
CA PHE A 436 -18.84 -16.72 15.76
C PHE A 436 -19.23 -15.85 16.95
N ASP A 437 -20.54 -15.69 17.20
CA ASP A 437 -21.07 -14.97 18.37
C ASP A 437 -20.51 -15.53 19.69
N ALA A 438 -20.35 -16.86 19.79
CA ALA A 438 -19.79 -17.51 20.98
C ALA A 438 -18.34 -17.10 21.26
N ILE A 439 -17.55 -16.91 20.20
CA ILE A 439 -16.14 -16.48 20.33
C ILE A 439 -16.07 -14.99 20.63
N GLU A 440 -16.87 -14.18 19.93
CA GLU A 440 -16.97 -12.74 20.19
C GLU A 440 -17.35 -12.48 21.66
N LYS A 441 -18.39 -13.17 22.16
CA LYS A 441 -18.83 -13.08 23.55
C LYS A 441 -17.71 -13.45 24.54
N ALA A 442 -16.95 -14.51 24.26
CA ALA A 442 -15.85 -14.92 25.13
C ALA A 442 -14.75 -13.85 25.23
N PHE A 443 -14.48 -13.12 24.14
CA PHE A 443 -13.52 -12.00 24.13
C PHE A 443 -14.09 -10.70 24.72
N GLN A 444 -15.41 -10.48 24.63
CA GLN A 444 -16.07 -9.39 25.34
C GLN A 444 -16.03 -9.59 26.86
N GLU A 445 -16.19 -10.83 27.33
CA GLU A 445 -16.07 -11.18 28.75
C GLU A 445 -14.63 -11.13 29.24
N ASN A 446 -13.66 -11.47 28.38
CA ASN A 446 -12.24 -11.41 28.69
C ASN A 446 -11.38 -11.04 27.47
N ALA A 447 -11.04 -9.76 27.36
CA ALA A 447 -10.20 -9.26 26.26
C ALA A 447 -8.79 -9.86 26.22
N ASN A 448 -8.28 -10.40 27.33
CA ASN A 448 -6.95 -11.02 27.44
C ASN A 448 -6.98 -12.54 27.27
N LEU A 449 -8.09 -13.10 26.78
CA LEU A 449 -8.27 -14.54 26.60
C LEU A 449 -7.28 -15.11 25.56
N TYR A 450 -6.71 -16.28 25.87
CA TYR A 450 -5.99 -17.10 24.90
C TYR A 450 -6.87 -18.29 24.54
N LEU A 451 -7.56 -18.20 23.40
CA LEU A 451 -8.50 -19.24 22.99
C LEU A 451 -7.80 -20.21 22.03
N PHE A 452 -7.61 -21.46 22.43
CA PHE A 452 -6.85 -22.43 21.62
C PHE A 452 -7.60 -22.77 20.33
N VAL A 453 -6.86 -22.85 19.23
CA VAL A 453 -7.46 -23.06 17.89
C VAL A 453 -7.79 -24.52 17.60
N ALA A 454 -7.15 -25.45 18.31
CA ALA A 454 -7.19 -26.87 18.00
C ALA A 454 -8.63 -27.41 18.01
N SER A 455 -9.08 -27.92 16.85
CA SER A 455 -10.27 -28.77 16.73
C SER A 455 -9.85 -30.23 16.62
N LEU A 456 -10.40 -31.08 17.48
CA LEU A 456 -10.26 -32.53 17.42
C LEU A 456 -11.62 -33.12 17.02
N HIS A 457 -11.63 -34.16 16.19
CA HIS A 457 -12.89 -34.75 15.71
C HIS A 457 -13.67 -35.43 16.84
N ASP A 458 -12.99 -36.09 17.77
CA ASP A 458 -13.64 -36.83 18.85
C ASP A 458 -14.13 -35.91 19.97
N LYS A 459 -13.20 -35.37 20.77
CA LYS A 459 -13.49 -34.51 21.93
C LYS A 459 -12.76 -33.17 21.80
N PRO A 460 -13.44 -32.02 21.96
CA PRO A 460 -12.77 -30.73 21.86
C PRO A 460 -11.71 -30.59 22.95
N LEU A 461 -10.66 -29.82 22.65
CA LEU A 461 -9.65 -29.49 23.65
C LEU A 461 -10.23 -28.47 24.63
N ALA A 462 -10.02 -28.68 25.94
CA ALA A 462 -10.44 -27.72 26.95
C ALA A 462 -9.84 -26.32 26.71
N GLY A 463 -10.66 -25.29 26.80
CA GLY A 463 -10.31 -23.89 26.52
C GLY A 463 -10.04 -23.62 25.03
N SER A 464 -10.63 -24.41 24.12
CA SER A 464 -10.52 -24.19 22.67
C SER A 464 -11.75 -23.53 22.07
N ALA A 465 -11.56 -22.89 20.92
CA ALA A 465 -12.68 -22.39 20.11
C ALA A 465 -13.67 -23.51 19.78
N ASP A 466 -13.17 -24.73 19.48
CA ASP A 466 -14.01 -25.87 19.16
C ASP A 466 -14.91 -26.27 20.34
N GLU A 467 -14.41 -26.22 21.58
CA GLU A 467 -15.21 -26.48 22.77
C GLU A 467 -16.36 -25.49 22.91
N LEU A 468 -16.09 -24.18 22.78
CA LEU A 468 -17.12 -23.14 22.83
C LEU A 468 -18.18 -23.35 21.75
N ILE A 469 -17.74 -23.64 20.52
CA ILE A 469 -18.64 -23.87 19.38
C ILE A 469 -19.53 -25.09 19.64
N ARG A 470 -18.97 -26.22 20.08
CA ARG A 470 -19.76 -27.43 20.37
C ARG A 470 -20.79 -27.17 21.47
N ASN A 471 -20.41 -26.47 22.52
CA ASN A 471 -21.31 -26.13 23.64
C ASN A 471 -22.52 -25.30 23.19
N VAL A 472 -22.34 -24.30 22.31
CA VAL A 472 -23.45 -23.45 21.85
C VAL A 472 -24.29 -24.08 20.74
N THR A 473 -23.73 -25.04 20.00
CA THR A 473 -24.40 -25.63 18.83
C THR A 473 -25.00 -27.00 19.08
N GLY A 474 -24.54 -27.72 20.11
CA GLY A 474 -24.90 -29.13 20.36
C GLY A 474 -24.37 -30.09 19.28
N SER A 475 -23.48 -29.65 18.40
CA SER A 475 -22.98 -30.43 17.26
C SER A 475 -21.57 -30.95 17.53
N ASP A 476 -21.28 -32.18 17.13
CA ASP A 476 -19.94 -32.78 17.22
C ASP A 476 -19.01 -32.41 16.06
N LEU A 477 -19.42 -31.48 15.19
CA LEU A 477 -18.58 -31.04 14.07
C LEU A 477 -17.40 -30.21 14.56
N ALA A 478 -16.19 -30.69 14.25
CA ALA A 478 -14.94 -29.96 14.44
C ALA A 478 -14.85 -28.74 13.50
N ARG A 479 -15.16 -27.55 14.02
CA ARG A 479 -15.31 -26.30 13.25
C ARG A 479 -14.35 -25.20 13.69
N GLY A 480 -13.72 -25.33 14.85
CA GLY A 480 -12.84 -24.31 15.43
C GLY A 480 -11.73 -23.84 14.50
N ASN A 481 -11.11 -24.73 13.74
CA ASN A 481 -10.04 -24.36 12.79
C ASN A 481 -10.53 -23.45 11.64
N TYR A 482 -11.73 -23.69 11.10
CA TYR A 482 -12.28 -22.87 10.01
C TYR A 482 -12.68 -21.50 10.52
N ILE A 483 -13.38 -21.46 11.66
CA ILE A 483 -13.85 -20.22 12.28
C ILE A 483 -12.68 -19.33 12.69
N CYS A 484 -11.67 -19.86 13.38
CA CYS A 484 -10.48 -19.08 13.74
C CYS A 484 -9.75 -18.54 12.50
N SER A 485 -9.72 -19.30 11.40
CA SER A 485 -9.14 -18.82 10.14
C SER A 485 -9.92 -17.65 9.53
N ILE A 486 -11.25 -17.72 9.54
CA ILE A 486 -12.13 -16.65 9.08
C ILE A 486 -11.98 -15.39 9.95
N LEU A 487 -11.99 -15.55 11.28
CA LEU A 487 -11.80 -14.44 12.21
C LEU A 487 -10.46 -13.73 12.01
N GLN A 488 -9.38 -14.50 11.84
CA GLN A 488 -8.06 -13.95 11.53
C GLN A 488 -8.04 -13.24 10.16
N TYR A 489 -8.63 -13.86 9.14
CA TYR A 489 -8.72 -13.29 7.79
C TYR A 489 -9.48 -11.96 7.80
N CYS A 490 -10.55 -11.91 8.58
CA CYS A 490 -11.32 -10.71 8.83
C CYS A 490 -10.65 -9.75 9.81
N GLY A 491 -9.41 -9.97 10.25
CA GLY A 491 -8.67 -9.05 11.13
C GLY A 491 -9.30 -8.84 12.51
N LEU A 492 -10.19 -9.73 12.96
CA LEU A 492 -10.88 -9.63 14.24
C LEU A 492 -10.05 -10.17 15.41
N VAL A 493 -9.07 -11.04 15.10
CA VAL A 493 -8.16 -11.67 16.06
C VAL A 493 -6.78 -11.84 15.45
N GLN A 494 -5.80 -12.14 16.29
CA GLN A 494 -4.42 -12.48 15.93
C GLN A 494 -4.05 -13.88 16.42
N TYR A 495 -3.23 -14.61 15.66
CA TYR A 495 -2.63 -15.86 16.14
C TYR A 495 -1.45 -15.60 17.06
N LYS A 496 -1.45 -16.26 18.22
CA LYS A 496 -0.33 -16.26 19.16
C LYS A 496 0.00 -17.68 19.61
N MET A 497 1.26 -17.91 19.93
CA MET A 497 1.72 -19.16 20.52
C MET A 497 1.65 -19.09 22.04
N LYS A 498 1.08 -20.11 22.68
CA LYS A 498 1.12 -20.33 24.12
C LYS A 498 1.69 -21.72 24.37
N GLY A 499 2.99 -21.78 24.64
CA GLY A 499 3.77 -23.02 24.57
C GLY A 499 3.77 -23.58 23.14
N THR A 500 3.48 -24.88 23.00
CA THR A 500 3.42 -25.57 21.69
C THR A 500 2.06 -25.44 20.98
N LYS A 501 1.09 -24.73 21.59
CA LYS A 501 -0.28 -24.61 21.09
C LYS A 501 -0.52 -23.23 20.51
N LYS A 502 -1.24 -23.19 19.39
CA LYS A 502 -1.71 -21.96 18.76
C LYS A 502 -3.05 -21.53 19.37
N ALA A 503 -3.15 -20.26 19.70
CA ALA A 503 -4.35 -19.59 20.19
C ALA A 503 -4.68 -18.38 19.32
N ILE A 504 -5.94 -17.95 19.33
CA ILE A 504 -6.35 -16.61 18.91
C ILE A 504 -6.40 -15.68 20.13
N VAL A 505 -6.07 -14.41 19.91
CA VAL A 505 -6.09 -13.28 20.87
C VAL A 505 -6.61 -12.02 20.15
N LEU A 506 -7.03 -11.00 20.89
CA LEU A 506 -7.33 -9.67 20.30
C LEU A 506 -6.05 -8.93 19.89
#